data_AF-A0AAD1RRE3-F1
#
_entry.id   AF-A0AAD1RRE3-F1
#
_cell.length_a   1.000
_cell.length_b   1.000
_cell.length_c   1.000
_cell.angle_alpha   90.00
_cell.angle_beta   90.00
_cell.angle_gamma   90.00
#
_symmetry.space_group_name_H-M   'P 1'
#
loop_
_entity.id
_entity.type
_entity.pdbx_description
1 polymer ?
#
loop_
_entity_poly.entity_id
_entity_poly.type
_entity_poly.pdbx_seq_one_letter_code
_entity_poly.pdbx_strand_id
1 'polypeptide(L)' 'MKNLIVSEIGEKRFTIQVDSTQDVGIVDQATVVVRFVQDEAIKECLVVTLPVKDATGKGFHKLLMSCFDAQIAK' A
#
# COMPACT_ATOMS: atom_id res chain seq x y z
N MET A 1 -1.91 -5.15 12.69
CA MET A 1 -1.25 -5.59 11.44
C MET A 1 -0.26 -4.54 10.92
N LYS A 2 -0.66 -3.29 10.64
CA LYS A 2 0.26 -2.22 10.22
C LYS A 2 1.46 -2.00 11.17
N ASN A 3 1.23 -2.01 12.49
CA ASN A 3 2.32 -1.85 13.49
C ASN A 3 3.35 -2.98 13.47
N LEU A 4 2.96 -4.20 13.08
CA LEU A 4 3.88 -5.32 12.94
C LEU A 4 4.79 -5.10 11.72
N ILE A 5 4.20 -4.70 10.59
CA ILE A 5 4.95 -4.39 9.36
C ILE A 5 5.96 -3.26 9.62
N VAL A 6 5.54 -2.20 10.33
CA VAL A 6 6.43 -1.09 10.71
C VAL A 6 7.57 -1.56 11.60
N SER A 7 7.28 -2.42 12.59
CA SER A 7 8.29 -3.02 13.46
C SER A 7 9.30 -3.89 12.69
N GLU A 8 8.84 -4.65 11.70
CA GLU A 8 9.71 -5.52 10.91
C GLU A 8 10.61 -4.73 9.95
N ILE A 9 10.07 -3.66 9.34
CA ILE A 9 10.84 -2.76 8.48
C ILE A 9 11.91 -2.05 9.30
N GLY A 10 11.55 -1.45 10.45
CA GLY A 10 12.48 -0.67 11.27
C GLY A 10 13.15 0.45 10.46
N GLU A 11 14.49 0.50 10.47
CA GLU A 11 15.28 1.48 9.70
C GLU A 11 15.67 0.99 8.29
N LYS A 12 15.16 -0.18 7.86
CA LYS A 12 15.49 -0.75 6.54
C LYS A 12 14.88 0.08 5.42
N ARG A 13 15.53 0.07 4.26
CA ARG A 13 14.93 0.56 3.02
C ARG A 13 13.78 -0.35 2.60
N PHE A 14 12.70 0.25 2.13
CA PHE A 14 11.54 -0.45 1.62
C PHE A 14 11.06 0.21 0.32
N THR A 15 10.28 -0.53 -0.45
CA THR A 15 9.54 -0.01 -1.60
C THR A 15 8.05 -0.22 -1.38
N ILE A 16 7.25 0.62 -2.05
CA ILE A 16 5.79 0.46 -2.11
C ILE A 16 5.47 0.03 -3.54
N GLN A 17 4.76 -1.09 -3.67
CA GLN A 17 4.18 -1.53 -4.91
C GLN A 17 2.68 -1.22 -4.89
N VAL A 18 2.20 -0.55 -5.92
CA VAL A 18 0.78 -0.31 -6.16
C VAL A 18 0.40 -1.08 -7.42
N ASP A 19 -0.50 -2.04 -7.27
CA ASP A 19 -0.99 -2.84 -8.39
C ASP A 19 -2.48 -2.60 -8.54
N SER A 20 -2.88 -2.02 -9.68
CA SER A 20 -4.26 -1.67 -9.98
C SER A 20 -4.82 -2.59 -11.06
N THR A 21 -6.03 -3.11 -10.83
CA THR A 21 -6.76 -3.94 -11.78
C THR A 21 -8.16 -3.36 -12.00
N GLN A 22 -8.69 -3.50 -13.21
CA GLN A 22 -10.11 -3.22 -13.46
C GLN A 22 -10.90 -4.46 -13.04
N ASP A 23 -11.85 -4.29 -12.12
CA ASP A 23 -12.80 -5.37 -11.82
C ASP A 23 -13.86 -5.47 -12.94
N VAL A 24 -14.46 -6.64 -13.10
CA VAL A 24 -15.52 -6.92 -14.09
C VAL A 24 -16.73 -6.00 -13.89
N GLY A 25 -16.89 -5.47 -12.68
CA GLY A 25 -17.95 -4.53 -12.30
C GLY A 25 -17.53 -3.06 -12.29
N ILE A 26 -16.98 -2.49 -13.37
CA ILE A 26 -16.80 -1.03 -13.62
C ILE A 26 -15.93 -0.26 -12.59
N VAL A 27 -15.58 -0.86 -11.44
CA VAL A 27 -14.85 -0.22 -10.35
C VAL A 27 -13.44 -0.78 -10.33
N ASP A 28 -12.48 0.08 -10.65
CA ASP A 28 -11.06 -0.26 -10.52
C ASP A 28 -10.72 -0.55 -9.05
N GLN A 29 -9.78 -1.44 -8.82
CA GLN A 29 -9.24 -1.75 -7.50
C GLN A 29 -7.72 -1.60 -7.52
N ALA A 30 -7.14 -1.25 -6.38
CA ALA A 30 -5.70 -1.22 -6.20
C ALA A 30 -5.29 -1.91 -4.90
N THR A 31 -4.21 -2.68 -4.98
CA THR A 31 -3.51 -3.24 -3.83
C THR A 31 -2.27 -2.42 -3.53
N VAL A 32 -1.98 -2.21 -2.26
CA VAL A 32 -0.76 -1.56 -1.78
C VAL A 32 0.04 -2.59 -0.99
N VAL A 33 1.25 -2.89 -1.47
CA VAL A 33 2.17 -3.86 -0.88
C VAL A 33 3.45 -3.14 -0.49
N VAL A 34 3.96 -3.41 0.71
CA VAL A 34 5.29 -2.95 1.12
C VAL A 34 6.28 -4.09 0.96
N ARG A 35 7.44 -3.80 0.36
CA ARG A 35 8.48 -4.78 0.06
C ARG A 35 9.79 -4.32 0.69
N PHE A 36 10.48 -5.22 1.38
CA PHE A 36 11.76 -4.92 2.03
C PHE A 36 12.62 -6.17 2.11
N VAL A 37 13.93 -5.99 2.31
CA VAL A 37 14.85 -7.11 2.49
C VAL A 37 14.88 -7.50 3.97
N GLN A 38 14.66 -8.77 4.25
CA GLN A 38 14.70 -9.38 5.57
C GLN A 38 15.48 -10.69 5.44
N ASP A 39 16.58 -10.82 6.18
CA ASP A 39 17.40 -12.04 6.20
C ASP A 39 17.82 -12.52 4.79
N GLU A 40 18.34 -11.57 3.99
CA GLU A 40 18.77 -11.77 2.58
C GLU A 40 17.65 -12.14 1.58
N ALA A 41 16.40 -12.22 2.04
CA ALA A 41 15.23 -12.48 1.20
C ALA A 41 14.37 -11.22 1.02
N ILE A 42 13.66 -11.14 -0.09
CA ILE A 42 12.61 -10.14 -0.29
C ILE A 42 11.37 -10.60 0.48
N LYS A 43 10.91 -9.78 1.43
CA LYS A 43 9.63 -9.95 2.11
C LYS A 43 8.62 -8.97 1.53
N GLU A 44 7.41 -9.47 1.28
CA GLU A 44 6.30 -8.69 0.73
C GLU A 44 5.11 -8.76 1.68
N CYS A 45 4.54 -7.60 2.00
CA CYS A 45 3.46 -7.48 2.96
C CYS A 45 2.30 -6.68 2.35
N LEU A 46 1.17 -7.33 2.12
CA LEU A 46 -0.06 -6.66 1.71
C LEU A 46 -0.53 -5.73 2.83
N VAL A 47 -0.64 -4.44 2.53
CA VAL A 47 -1.12 -3.43 3.49
C VAL A 47 -2.64 -3.29 3.37
N VAL A 48 -3.15 -3.14 2.15
CA VAL A 48 -4.56 -2.89 1.89
C VAL A 48 -4.95 -3.14 0.43
N THR A 49 -6.22 -3.47 0.22
CA THR A 49 -6.90 -3.46 -1.08
C THR A 49 -8.03 -2.44 -1.02
N LEU A 50 -8.09 -1.53 -1.99
CA LEU A 50 -9.02 -0.40 -2.01
C LEU A 50 -9.64 -0.21 -3.40
N PRO A 51 -10.90 0.25 -3.49
CA PRO A 51 -11.46 0.69 -4.76
C PRO A 51 -10.80 2.01 -5.20
N VAL A 52 -10.50 2.11 -6.50
CA VAL A 52 -9.97 3.31 -7.14
C VAL A 52 -11.10 4.03 -7.84
N LYS A 53 -11.44 5.22 -7.32
CA LYS A 53 -12.45 6.11 -7.92
C LYS A 53 -11.85 7.14 -8.87
N ASP A 54 -10.56 7.39 -8.74
CA ASP A 54 -9.78 8.36 -9.51
C ASP A 54 -8.44 7.72 -9.87
N ALA A 55 -8.32 7.21 -11.10
CA ALA A 55 -7.13 6.53 -11.60
C ALA A 55 -6.05 7.51 -12.11
N THR A 56 -6.20 8.82 -11.90
CA THR A 56 -5.13 9.78 -12.22
C THR A 56 -3.96 9.62 -11.25
N GLY A 57 -2.76 10.08 -11.66
CA GLY A 57 -1.60 10.08 -10.76
C GLY A 57 -1.83 10.86 -9.45
N LYS A 58 -2.63 11.93 -9.50
CA LYS A 58 -3.04 12.69 -8.31
C LYS A 58 -3.97 11.88 -7.40
N GLY A 59 -4.88 11.10 -7.99
CA GLY A 59 -5.76 10.17 -7.28
C GLY A 59 -4.96 9.11 -6.53
N PHE A 60 -4.03 8.43 -7.21
CA PHE A 60 -3.14 7.45 -6.58
C PHE A 60 -2.26 8.04 -5.49
N HIS A 61 -1.71 9.23 -5.68
CA HIS A 61 -0.94 9.92 -4.63
C HIS A 61 -1.79 10.14 -3.37
N LYS A 62 -3.03 10.64 -3.50
CA LYS A 62 -3.94 10.84 -2.37
C LYS A 62 -4.29 9.53 -1.68
N LEU A 63 -4.57 8.48 -2.47
CA LEU A 63 -4.88 7.15 -1.96
C LEU A 63 -3.71 6.63 -1.12
N LEU A 64 -2.48 6.72 -1.62
CA LEU A 64 -1.28 6.33 -0.89
C LEU A 64 -1.11 7.09 0.42
N MET A 65 -1.26 8.42 0.43
CA MET A 65 -1.19 9.20 1.67
C MET A 65 -2.23 8.75 2.70
N SER A 66 -3.47 8.49 2.26
CA SER A 66 -4.51 7.98 3.17
C SER A 66 -4.20 6.61 3.78
N CYS A 67 -3.39 5.77 3.11
CA CYS A 67 -2.99 4.47 3.64
C CYS A 67 -2.02 4.56 4.82
N PHE A 68 -1.21 5.63 4.85
CA PHE A 68 -0.08 5.80 5.77
C PHE A 68 -0.20 7.00 6.71
N ASP A 69 -1.18 7.90 6.50
CA ASP A 69 -1.46 9.00 7.42
C ASP A 69 -2.06 8.49 8.73
N ALA A 70 -1.39 8.78 9.85
CA ALA A 70 -1.81 8.41 11.20
C ALA A 70 -2.99 9.25 11.75
N GLN A 71 -3.59 10.16 10.97
CA GLN A 71 -4.56 11.14 11.45
C GLN A 71 -6.04 10.86 11.11
N ILE A 72 -6.36 9.75 10.42
CA ILE A 72 -7.76 9.36 10.16
C ILE A 72 -8.23 8.29 11.18
N ALA A 73 -7.91 8.55 12.45
CA ALA A 73 -8.50 7.89 13.59
C ALA A 73 -8.89 8.98 14.60
N LYS A 74 -9.96 9.70 14.30
CA LYS A 74 -10.76 10.46 15.26
C LYS A 74 -12.20 10.04 15.08
#